data_AF-A0A832TN94-F1
#
_entry.id   AF-A0A832TN94-F1
#
_cell.length_a   1.000
_cell.length_b   1.000
_cell.length_c   1.000
_cell.angle_alpha   90.00
_cell.angle_beta   90.00
_cell.angle_gamma   90.00
#
_symmetry.space_group_name_H-M   'P 1'
#
loop_
_entity.id
_entity.type
_entity.pdbx_description
1 polymer ?
#
loop_
_entity_poly.entity_id
_entity_poly.type
_entity_poly.pdbx_seq_one_letter_code
_entity_poly.pdbx_strand_id
1 'polypeptide(L)' 'VQLLEGDVWGHRKDINEYYAIPSSVIEKIKEMKIEGKDTEEIEKKVSRESKLNPGMVAYILNKEIPA' A
#
# COMPACT_ATOMS: atom_id res chain seq x y z
N VAL A 1 12.55 12.02 -7.09
CA VAL A 1 11.09 11.79 -6.94
C VAL A 1 10.80 10.39 -7.43
N GLN A 2 10.20 9.53 -6.61
CA GLN A 2 9.85 8.16 -6.99
C GLN A 2 8.42 8.16 -7.53
N LEU A 3 8.24 7.71 -8.77
CA LEU A 3 6.92 7.63 -9.40
C LEU A 3 6.35 6.24 -9.12
N LEU A 4 5.14 6.21 -8.55
CA LEU A 4 4.39 4.98 -8.34
C LEU A 4 3.44 4.81 -9.51
N GLU A 5 3.51 3.65 -10.16
CA GLU A 5 2.59 3.29 -11.23
C GLU A 5 1.18 3.16 -10.64
N GLY A 6 0.25 3.90 -11.22
CA GLY A 6 -1.15 3.91 -10.87
C GLY A 6 -1.96 4.21 -12.12
N ASP A 7 -3.25 3.90 -12.08
CA ASP A 7 -4.10 4.14 -13.24
C ASP A 7 -4.18 5.66 -13.50
N VAL A 8 -3.70 6.11 -14.67
CA VAL A 8 -3.52 7.54 -15.00
C VAL A 8 -4.85 8.16 -15.45
N TRP A 9 -5.90 7.89 -14.69
CA TRP A 9 -7.10 8.70 -14.76
C TRP A 9 -6.90 9.88 -13.82
N GLY A 10 -6.67 11.06 -14.40
CA GLY A 10 -6.71 12.32 -13.67
C GLY A 10 -8.00 12.43 -12.83
N HIS A 11 -8.02 13.34 -11.87
CA HIS A 11 -9.04 13.49 -10.80
C HIS A 11 -10.50 13.61 -11.32
N ARG A 12 -11.04 12.51 -11.82
CA ARG A 12 -12.38 12.38 -12.40
C ARG A 12 -13.16 11.43 -11.51
N LYS A 13 -13.83 12.03 -10.52
CA LYS A 13 -14.66 11.33 -9.52
C LYS A 13 -15.86 10.60 -10.14
N ASP A 14 -16.17 10.92 -11.39
CA ASP A 14 -17.34 10.48 -12.15
C ASP A 14 -17.12 9.18 -12.91
N ILE A 15 -15.88 8.67 -12.99
CA ILE A 15 -15.58 7.54 -13.90
C ILE A 15 -14.97 6.32 -13.20
N ASN A 16 -14.22 6.48 -12.10
CA ASN A 16 -13.74 5.36 -11.28
C ASN A 16 -13.97 5.64 -9.79
N GLU A 17 -14.44 4.62 -9.06
CA GLU A 17 -14.56 4.69 -7.60
C GLU A 17 -13.19 4.72 -6.94
N TYR A 18 -13.04 5.61 -5.96
CA TYR A 18 -11.88 5.56 -5.07
C TYR A 18 -11.85 4.23 -4.34
N TYR A 19 -10.70 3.57 -4.37
CA TYR A 19 -10.47 2.42 -3.52
C TYR A 19 -10.06 2.91 -2.12
N ALA A 20 -11.03 2.91 -1.20
CA ALA A 20 -10.75 3.15 0.21
C ALA A 20 -9.97 1.96 0.79
N ILE A 21 -8.73 2.21 1.20
CA ILE A 21 -7.88 1.18 1.81
C ILE A 21 -8.44 0.89 3.22
N PRO A 22 -8.85 -0.35 3.51
CA PRO A 22 -9.32 -0.70 4.85
C PRO A 22 -8.22 -0.50 5.90
N SER A 23 -8.58 -0.03 7.09
CA SER A 23 -7.63 0.13 8.21
C SER A 23 -6.95 -1.19 8.57
N SER A 24 -7.66 -2.32 8.44
CA SER A 24 -7.13 -3.66 8.69
C SER A 24 -5.92 -4.01 7.81
N VAL A 25 -5.86 -3.48 6.58
CA VAL A 25 -4.69 -3.68 5.69
C VAL A 25 -3.49 -2.89 6.23
N ILE A 26 -3.73 -1.66 6.71
CA ILE A 26 -2.69 -0.82 7.30
C ILE A 26 -2.15 -1.43 8.59
N GLU A 27 -3.03 -1.92 9.45
CA GLU A 27 -2.68 -2.62 10.70
C GLU A 27 -1.84 -3.86 10.41
N LYS A 28 -2.24 -4.68 9.44
CA LYS A 28 -1.49 -5.88 9.04
C LYS A 28 -0.08 -5.55 8.52
N ILE A 29 0.06 -4.47 7.75
CA ILE A 29 1.38 -3.99 7.30
C ILE A 29 2.24 -3.58 8.50
N LYS A 30 1.66 -2.88 9.49
CA LYS A 30 2.36 -2.45 10.71
C LYS A 30 2.79 -3.65 11.56
N GLU A 31 1.90 -4.61 11.78
CA GLU A 31 2.19 -5.85 12.52
C GLU A 31 3.36 -6.61 11.90
N MET A 32 3.33 -6.84 10.57
CA MET A 32 4.41 -7.56 9.90
C MET A 32 5.76 -6.83 9.98
N LYS A 33 5.76 -5.49 9.99
CA LYS A 33 6.99 -4.71 10.19
C LYS A 33 7.51 -4.85 11.62
N ILE A 34 6.63 -4.82 12.62
CA ILE A 34 6.99 -5.02 14.03
C ILE A 34 7.54 -6.43 14.27
N GLU A 35 7.00 -7.44 13.58
CA GLU A 35 7.53 -8.81 13.58
C GLU A 35 8.93 -8.92 12.96
N GLY A 36 9.45 -7.85 12.34
CA GLY A 36 10.78 -7.82 11.73
C GLY A 36 10.86 -8.51 10.37
N LYS A 37 9.72 -8.67 9.68
CA LYS A 37 9.71 -9.22 8.32
C LYS A 37 10.37 -8.26 7.35
N ASP A 38 10.99 -8.85 6.33
CA ASP A 38 11.63 -8.08 5.28
C ASP A 38 10.59 -7.33 4.43
N THR A 39 10.95 -6.14 3.96
CA THR A 39 10.02 -5.25 3.27
C THR A 39 9.49 -5.89 1.98
N GLU A 40 10.34 -6.60 1.24
CA GLU A 40 9.91 -7.34 0.04
C GLU A 40 8.89 -8.46 0.34
N GLU A 41 9.03 -9.11 1.50
CA GLU A 41 8.10 -10.17 1.91
C GLU A 41 6.73 -9.58 2.27
N ILE A 42 6.73 -8.45 2.98
CA ILE A 42 5.52 -7.69 3.33
C ILE A 42 4.81 -7.24 2.05
N GLU A 43 5.54 -6.65 1.11
CA GLU A 43 5.01 -6.22 -0.18
C GLU A 43 4.36 -7.36 -0.97
N LYS A 44 5.04 -8.50 -1.09
CA LYS A 44 4.52 -9.68 -1.80
C LYS A 44 3.29 -10.27 -1.13
N LYS A 45 3.26 -10.31 0.21
CA LYS A 45 2.16 -10.91 0.96
C LYS A 45 0.93 -10.03 0.94
N VAL A 46 1.10 -8.74 1.24
CA VAL A 46 -0.01 -7.77 1.28
C VAL A 46 -0.57 -7.51 -0.11
N SER A 47 0.26 -7.46 -1.15
CA SER A 47 -0.23 -7.29 -2.54
C SER A 47 -1.02 -8.49 -3.06
N ARG A 48 -0.78 -9.70 -2.53
CA ARG A 48 -1.58 -10.89 -2.85
C ARG A 48 -2.93 -10.91 -2.15
N GLU A 49 -2.99 -10.36 -0.94
CA GLU A 49 -4.17 -10.40 -0.07
C GLU A 49 -5.05 -9.14 -0.19
N SER A 50 -4.55 -8.08 -0.83
CA SER A 50 -5.24 -6.81 -1.01
C SER A 50 -5.22 -6.38 -2.47
N LYS A 51 -5.98 -5.34 -2.83
CA LYS A 51 -5.95 -4.76 -4.18
C LYS A 51 -4.79 -3.76 -4.37
N LEU A 52 -3.79 -3.78 -3.49
CA LEU A 52 -2.67 -2.85 -3.52
C LEU A 52 -1.50 -3.45 -4.29
N ASN A 53 -0.86 -2.64 -5.14
CA ASN A 53 0.40 -3.06 -5.74
C ASN A 53 1.55 -2.99 -4.72
N PRO A 54 2.64 -3.74 -4.92
CA PRO A 54 3.82 -3.70 -4.05
C PRO A 54 4.34 -2.29 -3.77
N GLY A 55 4.34 -1.42 -4.78
CA GLY A 55 4.77 -0.02 -4.65
C GLY A 55 3.91 0.81 -3.68
N MET A 56 2.59 0.62 -3.69
CA MET A 56 1.68 1.25 -2.72
C MET A 56 1.92 0.73 -1.30
N VAL A 57 2.19 -0.56 -1.14
CA VAL A 57 2.51 -1.14 0.16
C VAL A 57 3.81 -0.54 0.71
N ALA A 58 4.85 -0.43 -0.13
CA ALA A 58 6.11 0.22 0.21
C ALA A 58 5.92 1.70 0.58
N TYR A 59 5.06 2.41 -0.15
CA TYR A 59 4.73 3.81 0.16
C TYR A 59 4.05 3.96 1.52
N ILE A 60 3.08 3.10 1.82
CA ILE A 60 2.38 3.09 3.12
C ILE A 60 3.37 2.78 4.25
N LEU A 61 4.24 1.79 4.08
CA LEU A 61 5.29 1.41 5.04
C LEU A 61 6.23 2.56 5.40
N ASN A 62 6.55 3.42 4.44
CA ASN A 62 7.44 4.57 4.62
C ASN A 62 6.71 5.83 5.13
N LYS A 63 5.42 5.98 4.81
CA LYS A 63 4.63 7.17 5.17
C LYS A 63 3.99 7.08 6.56
N GLU A 64 3.48 5.90 6.92
CA GLU A 64 2.73 5.68 8.17
C GLU A 64 3.64 5.42 9.37
N ILE A 65 4.93 5.19 9.14
CA ILE A 65 5.89 4.79 10.17
C ILE A 65 7.07 5.74 10.07
N PRO A 66 6.99 6.93 10.71
CA PRO A 66 8.14 7.81 10.80
C PRO A 66 9.30 7.08 11.49
N ALA A 67 10.52 7.38 11.03
CA ALA A 67 11.77 6.85 11.56
C ALA A 67 11.98 7.16 13.05
#